data_AF-A0A5C5XGQ2-F1
#
_entry.id   AF-A0A5C5XGQ2-F1
#
_cell.length_a   1.000
_cell.length_b   1.000
_cell.length_c   1.000
_cell.angle_alpha   90.00
_cell.angle_beta   90.00
_cell.angle_gamma   90.00
#
_symmetry.space_group_name_H-M   'P 1'
#
loop_
_entity.id
_entity.type
_entity.pdbx_description
1 polymer ?
#
loop_
_entity_poly.entity_id
_entity_poly.type
_entity_poly.pdbx_seq_one_letter_code
_entity_poly.pdbx_strand_id
1 'polypeptide(L)'
;MTASQQHNDSQAIETIILQDENDQAGLIQQIENCSSDLLGITKSSEMTKRDLPAGEADCQWLPQVSNSFADFVYHELGGQMASVWLPLADEGLIIAARDSWLSVLKKCESWQEALVKLRWKDVSPLSCLAIDWSNSQTFLPILEPQEDRISSEATRQVLQQADGWLPAFFNRKSPDFQAVLAGLYQWYDALHMSHEFSQSVQYTGRHKAGDYWHAIMHRREGDYSNSKYWFRNVGSHPLYPTLKKAAEDLAEHSALQLPAWSPEQFVDLCSRSEPGSDHEKYARRIQALEMVLLMRHTLDDATL
;
A
#
# COMPACT_ATOMS: atom_id res chain seq x y z
N MET A 1 27.67 20.00 40.12
CA MET A 1 28.07 20.64 38.84
C MET A 1 28.55 19.50 37.94
N THR A 2 27.95 19.15 36.82
CA THR A 2 26.94 19.75 35.95
C THR A 2 26.26 18.57 35.23
N ALA A 3 24.93 18.47 35.33
CA ALA A 3 24.15 17.55 34.51
C ALA A 3 24.15 18.10 33.08
N SER A 4 24.60 17.30 32.13
CA SER A 4 24.49 17.59 30.70
C SER A 4 23.01 17.60 30.31
N GLN A 5 22.45 18.77 30.07
CA GLN A 5 21.18 18.93 29.38
C GLN A 5 21.37 18.41 27.95
N GLN A 6 20.79 17.24 27.64
CA GLN A 6 20.42 16.93 26.26
C GLN A 6 19.33 17.92 25.89
N HIS A 7 19.66 18.92 25.08
CA HIS A 7 18.64 19.71 24.39
C HIS A 7 17.88 18.75 23.48
N ASN A 8 16.62 18.53 23.81
CA ASN A 8 15.68 17.88 22.92
C ASN A 8 15.31 18.94 21.88
N ASP A 9 16.16 19.10 20.85
CA ASP A 9 15.85 19.96 19.71
C ASP A 9 14.67 19.29 18.99
N SER A 10 13.46 19.79 19.20
CA SER A 10 12.31 19.48 18.37
C SER A 10 12.13 20.61 17.36
N GLN A 11 11.89 20.27 16.09
CA GLN A 11 11.53 21.26 15.07
C GLN A 11 10.01 21.43 15.08
N ALA A 12 9.55 22.68 15.16
CA ALA A 12 8.13 22.98 15.07
C ALA A 12 7.61 22.67 13.66
N ILE A 13 6.67 21.74 13.54
CA ILE A 13 6.06 21.38 12.27
C ILE A 13 4.90 22.31 11.99
N GLU A 14 4.93 22.99 10.85
CA GLU A 14 3.76 23.71 10.34
C GLU A 14 2.92 22.73 9.52
N THR A 15 1.62 22.63 9.83
CA THR A 15 0.71 21.66 9.18
C THR A 15 -0.22 22.35 8.20
N ILE A 16 -0.30 21.83 6.98
CA ILE A 16 -1.24 22.23 5.94
C ILE A 16 -2.36 21.19 5.87
N ILE A 17 -3.62 21.67 5.91
CA ILE A 17 -4.79 20.83 5.65
C ILE A 17 -5.10 20.89 4.15
N LEU A 18 -4.78 19.83 3.43
CA LEU A 18 -5.01 19.69 1.99
C LEU A 18 -6.52 19.65 1.71
N GLN A 19 -7.04 20.69 1.06
CA GLN A 19 -8.46 20.79 0.71
C GLN A 19 -8.79 20.12 -0.63
N ASP A 20 -7.90 20.28 -1.61
CA ASP A 20 -8.03 19.73 -2.96
C ASP A 20 -6.65 19.27 -3.44
N GLU A 21 -6.52 17.98 -3.75
CA GLU A 21 -5.29 17.38 -4.26
C GLU A 21 -5.00 17.76 -5.73
N ASN A 22 -5.99 18.34 -6.42
CA ASN A 22 -5.85 18.82 -7.79
C ASN A 22 -5.35 20.27 -7.86
N ASP A 23 -5.44 21.03 -6.77
CA ASP A 23 -4.95 22.42 -6.70
C ASP A 23 -3.45 22.48 -6.30
N GLN A 24 -2.60 21.94 -7.15
CA GLN A 24 -1.15 21.93 -6.91
C GLN A 24 -0.56 23.33 -6.83
N ALA A 25 -1.07 24.28 -7.62
CA ALA A 25 -0.61 25.67 -7.60
C ALA A 25 -0.94 26.36 -6.28
N GLY A 26 -2.17 26.20 -5.79
CA GLY A 26 -2.58 26.70 -4.47
C GLY A 26 -1.79 26.04 -3.34
N LEU A 27 -1.51 24.75 -3.42
CA LEU A 27 -0.67 24.05 -2.45
C LEU A 27 0.76 24.59 -2.42
N ILE A 28 1.40 24.81 -3.58
CA ILE A 28 2.74 25.42 -3.66
C ILE A 28 2.74 26.79 -3.00
N GLN A 29 1.73 27.63 -3.27
CA GLN A 29 1.62 28.95 -2.67
C GLN A 29 1.48 28.89 -1.15
N GLN A 30 0.72 27.93 -0.61
CA GLN A 30 0.61 27.73 0.84
C GLN A 30 1.96 27.37 1.45
N ILE A 31 2.68 26.43 0.83
CA ILE A 31 4.01 25.98 1.28
C ILE A 31 5.03 27.12 1.25
N GLU A 32 5.01 27.99 0.23
CA GLU A 32 5.90 29.15 0.14
C GLU A 32 5.66 30.20 1.25
N ASN A 33 4.44 30.27 1.77
CA ASN A 33 4.08 31.18 2.86
C ASN A 33 4.42 30.61 4.25
N CYS A 34 4.75 29.31 4.35
CA CYS A 34 5.11 28.69 5.61
C CYS A 34 6.48 29.16 6.10
N SER A 35 6.58 29.36 7.40
CA SER A 35 7.79 29.86 8.06
C SER A 35 8.72 28.74 8.52
N SER A 36 8.16 27.55 8.78
CA SER A 36 8.94 26.38 9.20
C SER A 36 9.71 25.73 8.04
N ASP A 37 10.87 25.18 8.36
CA ASP A 37 11.66 24.35 7.45
C ASP A 37 11.09 22.93 7.31
N LEU A 38 10.21 22.50 8.23
CA LEU A 38 9.58 21.18 8.24
C LEU A 38 8.05 21.32 8.17
N LEU A 39 7.45 20.69 7.15
CA LEU A 39 6.02 20.81 6.88
C LEU A 39 5.33 19.46 6.88
N GLY A 40 4.17 19.41 7.53
CA GLY A 40 3.24 18.29 7.49
C GLY A 40 2.05 18.59 6.58
N ILE A 41 1.64 17.64 5.74
CA ILE A 41 0.44 17.75 4.90
C ILE A 41 -0.50 16.58 5.21
N THR A 42 -1.77 16.88 5.46
CA THR A 42 -2.83 15.92 5.79
C THR A 42 -4.20 16.43 5.32
N LYS A 43 -5.19 15.56 5.16
CA LYS A 43 -6.60 15.96 5.01
C LYS A 43 -7.37 15.94 6.35
N SER A 44 -6.75 15.43 7.41
CA SER A 44 -7.36 15.32 8.73
C SER A 44 -7.11 16.59 9.58
N SER A 45 -8.17 17.20 10.07
CA SER A 45 -8.07 18.36 10.97
C SER A 45 -7.57 17.97 12.38
N GLU A 46 -7.63 16.68 12.73
CA GLU A 46 -7.24 16.15 14.04
C GLU A 46 -5.73 15.94 14.18
N MET A 47 -4.99 15.89 13.06
CA MET A 47 -3.55 15.60 13.00
C MET A 47 -2.64 16.83 13.12
N THR A 48 -3.19 18.01 13.44
CA THR A 48 -2.52 19.32 13.27
C THR A 48 -1.42 19.67 14.30
N LYS A 49 -1.11 18.82 15.29
CA LYS A 49 -0.09 19.11 16.31
C LYS A 49 0.69 17.87 16.74
N ARG A 50 1.89 17.68 16.18
CA ARG A 50 2.88 16.73 16.70
C ARG A 50 4.29 17.33 16.60
N ASP A 51 5.11 17.11 17.62
CA ASP A 51 6.55 17.40 17.61
C ASP A 51 7.29 16.17 17.08
N LEU A 52 8.24 16.35 16.15
CA LEU A 52 9.13 15.29 15.68
C LEU A 52 10.53 15.44 16.30
N PRO A 53 11.30 14.33 16.43
CA PRO A 53 12.73 14.39 16.72
C PRO A 53 13.43 15.22 15.63
N ALA A 54 14.29 16.17 16.00
CA ALA A 54 15.06 16.92 14.99
C ALA A 54 16.02 16.03 14.22
N GLY A 55 16.26 16.40 12.94
CA GLY A 55 17.36 15.89 12.14
C GLY A 55 16.97 15.11 10.88
N GLU A 56 15.70 14.98 10.54
CA GLU A 56 15.27 14.21 9.36
C GLU A 56 14.92 15.10 8.16
N ALA A 57 15.78 15.04 7.13
CA ALA A 57 15.58 15.72 5.85
C ALA A 57 14.71 14.92 4.87
N ASP A 58 14.56 13.61 5.10
CA ASP A 58 13.81 12.70 4.24
C ASP A 58 12.32 12.67 4.62
N CYS A 59 11.46 12.45 3.63
CA CYS A 59 10.02 12.37 3.80
C CYS A 59 9.64 11.17 4.67
N GLN A 60 8.69 11.36 5.59
CA GLN A 60 8.13 10.31 6.41
C GLN A 60 6.62 10.45 6.54
N TRP A 61 5.94 9.38 6.89
CA TRP A 61 4.51 9.39 7.13
C TRP A 61 4.24 8.96 8.57
N LEU A 62 3.34 9.68 9.23
CA LEU A 62 2.84 9.31 10.55
C LEU A 62 1.36 8.92 10.44
N PRO A 63 0.97 7.70 10.88
CA PRO A 63 -0.42 7.31 10.85
C PRO A 63 -1.27 8.14 11.81
N GLN A 64 -2.53 8.37 11.42
CA GLN A 64 -3.55 8.90 12.33
C GLN A 64 -3.81 7.90 13.47
N VAL A 65 -3.91 6.62 13.13
CA VAL A 65 -4.11 5.50 14.05
C VAL A 65 -2.90 4.58 14.01
N SER A 66 -2.18 4.49 15.12
CA SER A 66 -1.04 3.58 15.28
C SER A 66 -1.48 2.11 15.12
N ASN A 67 -0.63 1.29 14.50
CA ASN A 67 -0.90 -0.11 14.19
C ASN A 67 -2.10 -0.34 13.27
N SER A 68 -2.56 0.67 12.54
CA SER A 68 -3.63 0.49 11.56
C SER A 68 -3.17 -0.35 10.36
N PHE A 69 -4.10 -0.78 9.51
CA PHE A 69 -3.75 -1.43 8.25
C PHE A 69 -2.94 -0.49 7.33
N ALA A 70 -3.19 0.82 7.37
CA ALA A 70 -2.40 1.79 6.62
C ALA A 70 -0.94 1.84 7.09
N ASP A 71 -0.73 1.75 8.41
CA ASP A 71 0.58 1.61 9.04
C ASP A 71 1.33 0.37 8.55
N PHE A 72 0.64 -0.77 8.53
CA PHE A 72 1.17 -2.01 7.97
C PHE A 72 1.61 -1.86 6.50
N VAL A 73 0.75 -1.31 5.63
CA VAL A 73 1.09 -1.11 4.21
C VAL A 73 2.29 -0.19 4.04
N TYR A 74 2.35 0.93 4.79
CA TYR A 74 3.47 1.87 4.72
C TYR A 74 4.80 1.20 5.09
N HIS A 75 4.81 0.38 6.13
CA HIS A 75 5.99 -0.34 6.57
C HIS A 75 6.40 -1.50 5.65
N GLU A 76 5.45 -2.20 5.03
CA GLU A 76 5.75 -3.28 4.10
C GLU A 76 6.20 -2.78 2.72
N LEU A 77 5.61 -1.70 2.21
CA LEU A 77 5.85 -1.23 0.85
C LEU A 77 6.83 -0.04 0.78
N GLY A 78 7.05 0.65 1.91
CA GLY A 78 7.80 1.90 1.95
C GLY A 78 7.02 3.07 1.35
N GLY A 79 7.46 4.30 1.67
CA GLY A 79 6.68 5.50 1.35
C GLY A 79 6.40 5.73 -0.13
N GLN A 80 7.34 5.42 -1.03
CA GLN A 80 7.14 5.58 -2.47
C GLN A 80 6.00 4.72 -3.00
N MET A 81 6.00 3.44 -2.63
CA MET A 81 4.99 2.50 -3.10
C MET A 81 3.68 2.63 -2.32
N ALA A 82 3.75 2.87 -1.01
CA ALA A 82 2.56 3.16 -0.21
C ALA A 82 1.82 4.39 -0.73
N SER A 83 2.52 5.37 -1.32
CA SER A 83 1.91 6.53 -1.96
C SER A 83 1.05 6.16 -3.17
N VAL A 84 1.27 5.03 -3.85
CA VAL A 84 0.38 4.56 -4.93
C VAL A 84 -0.55 3.44 -4.48
N TRP A 85 -0.45 3.00 -3.22
CA TRP A 85 -1.31 1.96 -2.64
C TRP A 85 -2.39 2.56 -1.73
N LEU A 86 -2.11 3.68 -1.08
CA LEU A 86 -2.97 4.29 -0.08
C LEU A 86 -3.15 5.79 -0.30
N PRO A 87 -4.31 6.34 0.10
CA PRO A 87 -4.49 7.77 0.23
C PRO A 87 -3.77 8.26 1.51
N LEU A 88 -2.43 8.38 1.46
CA LEU A 88 -1.62 8.66 2.66
C LEU A 88 -2.04 9.95 3.41
N ALA A 89 -2.49 10.98 2.70
CA ALA A 89 -2.94 12.23 3.31
C ALA A 89 -4.28 12.09 4.05
N ASP A 90 -5.13 11.15 3.64
CA ASP A 90 -6.39 10.83 4.30
C ASP A 90 -6.16 9.99 5.57
N GLU A 91 -5.14 9.12 5.56
CA GLU A 91 -4.86 8.16 6.64
C GLU A 91 -3.80 8.66 7.65
N GLY A 92 -3.18 9.82 7.40
CA GLY A 92 -2.11 10.33 8.25
C GLY A 92 -1.52 11.67 7.85
N LEU A 93 -0.33 11.95 8.38
CA LEU A 93 0.43 13.18 8.20
C LEU A 93 1.72 12.87 7.43
N ILE A 94 1.87 13.44 6.24
CA ILE A 94 3.07 13.31 5.40
C ILE A 94 3.99 14.48 5.73
N ILE A 95 5.22 14.20 6.14
CA ILE A 95 6.14 15.19 6.68
C ILE A 95 7.42 15.19 5.85
N ALA A 96 7.81 16.36 5.35
CA ALA A 96 9.08 16.55 4.66
C ALA A 96 9.57 17.99 4.82
N ALA A 97 10.85 18.22 4.52
CA ALA A 97 11.40 19.57 4.49
C ALA A 97 10.65 20.44 3.47
N ARG A 98 10.43 21.71 3.79
CA ARG A 98 9.77 22.69 2.91
C ARG A 98 10.43 22.73 1.53
N ASP A 99 11.75 22.78 1.51
CA ASP A 99 12.52 22.83 0.27
C ASP A 99 12.36 21.53 -0.55
N SER A 100 12.28 20.37 0.10
CA SER A 100 11.99 19.09 -0.56
C SER A 100 10.62 19.12 -1.23
N TRP A 101 9.58 19.55 -0.51
CA TRP A 101 8.24 19.73 -1.06
C TRP A 101 8.23 20.63 -2.30
N LEU A 102 8.78 21.84 -2.18
CA LEU A 102 8.81 22.81 -3.28
C LEU A 102 9.62 22.30 -4.48
N SER A 103 10.75 21.63 -4.23
CA SER A 103 11.63 21.13 -5.30
C SER A 103 10.97 20.04 -6.15
N VAL A 104 10.08 19.24 -5.56
CA VAL A 104 9.36 18.15 -6.22
C VAL A 104 8.05 18.66 -6.82
N LEU A 105 7.20 19.34 -6.05
CA LEU A 105 5.89 19.82 -6.53
C LEU A 105 6.02 20.77 -7.73
N LYS A 106 7.07 21.59 -7.81
CA LYS A 106 7.29 22.48 -8.97
C LYS A 106 7.69 21.75 -10.26
N LYS A 107 8.02 20.45 -10.19
CA LYS A 107 8.50 19.63 -11.33
C LYS A 107 7.56 18.48 -11.69
N CYS A 108 6.56 18.20 -10.86
CA CYS A 108 5.59 17.16 -11.08
C CYS A 108 4.30 17.74 -11.67
N GLU A 109 3.57 16.93 -12.40
CA GLU A 109 2.28 17.27 -12.99
C GLU A 109 1.12 17.07 -12.02
N SER A 110 1.33 16.26 -10.96
CA SER A 110 0.32 15.97 -9.95
C SER A 110 0.89 15.78 -8.54
N TRP A 111 0.00 15.92 -7.55
CA TRP A 111 0.23 15.59 -6.14
C TRP A 111 0.74 14.15 -5.97
N GLN A 112 0.14 13.18 -6.66
CA GLN A 112 0.53 11.78 -6.49
C GLN A 112 1.93 11.50 -7.03
N GLU A 113 2.27 12.07 -8.20
CA GLU A 113 3.61 11.96 -8.75
C GLU A 113 4.63 12.57 -7.79
N ALA A 114 4.30 13.71 -7.17
CA ALA A 114 5.15 14.33 -6.16
C ALA A 114 5.38 13.40 -4.97
N LEU A 115 4.35 12.72 -4.46
CA LEU A 115 4.52 11.75 -3.38
C LEU A 115 5.45 10.60 -3.75
N VAL A 116 5.34 10.05 -4.97
CA VAL A 116 6.25 8.96 -5.43
C VAL A 116 7.68 9.45 -5.58
N LYS A 117 7.88 10.69 -6.06
CA LYS A 117 9.20 11.29 -6.32
C LYS A 117 9.87 11.90 -5.10
N LEU A 118 9.16 12.08 -3.99
CA LEU A 118 9.79 12.46 -2.73
C LEU A 118 10.80 11.39 -2.31
N ARG A 119 11.88 11.83 -1.67
CA ARG A 119 12.83 10.93 -1.03
C ARG A 119 12.26 10.51 0.31
N TRP A 120 11.88 9.25 0.44
CA TRP A 120 11.33 8.70 1.67
C TRP A 120 12.43 8.11 2.54
N LYS A 121 12.22 8.20 3.85
CA LYS A 121 13.02 7.49 4.85
C LYS A 121 12.79 5.98 4.71
N ASP A 122 13.87 5.22 4.84
CA ASP A 122 13.78 3.76 4.89
C ASP A 122 13.02 3.33 6.14
N VAL A 123 12.03 2.46 5.93
CA VAL A 123 11.22 1.89 7.00
C VAL A 123 11.47 0.39 7.08
N SER A 124 11.51 -0.12 8.31
CA SER A 124 11.57 -1.55 8.53
C SER A 124 10.16 -2.13 8.48
N PRO A 125 9.97 -3.30 7.85
CA PRO A 125 8.71 -4.02 7.90
C PRO A 125 8.21 -4.26 9.31
N LEU A 126 6.89 -4.23 9.49
CA LEU A 126 6.27 -4.54 10.77
C LEU A 126 5.97 -6.04 10.85
N SER A 127 5.84 -6.56 12.07
CA SER A 127 5.22 -7.88 12.24
C SER A 127 3.75 -7.75 11.85
N CYS A 128 3.32 -8.48 10.81
CA CYS A 128 1.96 -8.48 10.26
C CYS A 128 0.83 -8.83 11.24
N LEU A 129 1.16 -9.15 12.50
CA LEU A 129 0.27 -9.81 13.46
C LEU A 129 -0.35 -8.87 14.51
N ALA A 130 0.03 -7.59 14.54
CA ALA A 130 -0.44 -6.63 15.54
C ALA A 130 -1.36 -5.53 14.97
N ILE A 131 -2.02 -5.77 13.84
CA ILE A 131 -2.86 -4.78 13.17
C ILE A 131 -4.17 -4.55 13.95
N ASP A 132 -4.47 -3.28 14.23
CA ASP A 132 -5.77 -2.83 14.70
C ASP A 132 -6.77 -2.73 13.53
N TRP A 133 -7.67 -3.71 13.47
CA TRP A 133 -8.71 -3.80 12.45
C TRP A 133 -9.94 -2.95 12.76
N SER A 134 -10.02 -2.27 13.90
CA SER A 134 -11.19 -1.48 14.30
C SER A 134 -11.44 -0.28 13.39
N ASN A 135 -10.36 0.37 12.92
CA ASN A 135 -10.41 1.58 12.10
C ASN A 135 -10.08 1.33 10.61
N SER A 136 -9.78 0.09 10.22
CA SER A 136 -9.20 -0.27 8.92
C SER A 136 -10.22 -0.62 7.82
N GLN A 137 -11.51 -0.27 7.99
CA GLN A 137 -12.58 -0.84 7.15
C GLN A 137 -12.73 -0.19 5.76
N THR A 138 -12.27 1.06 5.59
CA THR A 138 -12.56 1.87 4.42
C THR A 138 -11.77 1.50 3.16
N PHE A 139 -10.73 0.66 3.26
CA PHE A 139 -9.83 0.40 2.12
C PHE A 139 -9.60 -1.07 1.75
N LEU A 140 -10.12 -2.04 2.51
CA LEU A 140 -9.81 -3.45 2.24
C LEU A 140 -10.39 -3.91 0.88
N PRO A 141 -9.60 -4.56 0.00
CA PRO A 141 -10.08 -5.05 -1.29
C PRO A 141 -11.24 -6.02 -1.09
N ILE A 142 -12.36 -5.73 -1.76
CA ILE A 142 -13.53 -6.62 -1.75
C ILE A 142 -13.20 -7.95 -2.45
N LEU A 143 -13.91 -9.02 -2.06
CA LEU A 143 -13.66 -10.35 -2.62
C LEU A 143 -13.94 -10.38 -4.12
N GLU A 144 -15.15 -9.98 -4.53
CA GLU A 144 -15.59 -10.00 -5.93
C GLU A 144 -16.04 -8.60 -6.42
N PRO A 145 -15.12 -7.73 -6.88
CA PRO A 145 -15.49 -6.41 -7.38
C PRO A 145 -16.34 -6.49 -8.65
N GLN A 146 -17.38 -5.66 -8.70
CA GLN A 146 -18.26 -5.52 -9.88
C GLN A 146 -17.83 -4.35 -10.78
N GLU A 147 -17.09 -3.39 -10.21
CA GLU A 147 -16.59 -2.20 -10.88
C GLU A 147 -15.17 -1.90 -10.37
N ASP A 148 -14.38 -1.24 -11.20
CA ASP A 148 -13.05 -0.79 -10.83
C ASP A 148 -13.14 0.32 -9.75
N ARG A 149 -12.29 0.25 -8.72
CA ARG A 149 -12.06 1.37 -7.78
C ARG A 149 -11.23 2.49 -8.41
N ILE A 150 -10.80 2.34 -9.66
CA ILE A 150 -10.21 3.42 -10.45
C ILE A 150 -11.29 4.38 -10.98
N SER A 151 -12.15 4.89 -10.09
CA SER A 151 -13.25 5.78 -10.46
C SER A 151 -12.84 7.25 -10.52
N SER A 152 -11.76 7.64 -9.85
CA SER A 152 -11.16 8.97 -10.01
C SER A 152 -10.18 8.98 -11.18
N GLU A 153 -10.29 10.01 -12.02
CA GLU A 153 -9.35 10.30 -13.11
C GLU A 153 -7.90 10.36 -12.59
N ALA A 154 -7.70 10.88 -11.38
CA ALA A 154 -6.42 10.89 -10.69
C ALA A 154 -5.84 9.47 -10.52
N THR A 155 -6.60 8.50 -9.99
CA THR A 155 -6.10 7.13 -9.83
C THR A 155 -5.80 6.46 -11.18
N ARG A 156 -6.59 6.76 -12.24
CA ARG A 156 -6.31 6.24 -13.60
C ARG A 156 -5.00 6.77 -14.14
N GLN A 157 -4.80 8.08 -14.05
CA GLN A 157 -3.57 8.74 -14.49
C GLN A 157 -2.37 8.22 -13.70
N VAL A 158 -2.55 8.05 -12.39
CA VAL A 158 -1.54 7.44 -11.50
C VAL A 158 -1.13 6.08 -11.99
N LEU A 159 -2.06 5.18 -12.27
CA LEU A 159 -1.74 3.82 -12.69
C LEU A 159 -1.17 3.76 -14.12
N GLN A 160 -1.67 4.60 -15.03
CA GLN A 160 -1.14 4.69 -16.40
C GLN A 160 0.28 5.25 -16.43
N GLN A 161 0.60 6.17 -15.54
CA GLN A 161 1.93 6.78 -15.43
C GLN A 161 2.83 6.07 -14.41
N ALA A 162 2.28 5.13 -13.62
CA ALA A 162 3.00 4.45 -12.55
C ALA A 162 4.28 3.79 -13.06
N ASP A 163 4.25 3.20 -14.27
CA ASP A 163 5.46 2.72 -14.92
C ASP A 163 6.53 3.83 -14.90
N GLY A 164 6.25 5.01 -15.44
CA GLY A 164 7.17 6.16 -15.50
C GLY A 164 7.64 6.68 -14.13
N TRP A 165 6.86 6.51 -13.07
CA TRP A 165 7.20 7.00 -11.73
C TRP A 165 7.96 6.00 -10.86
N LEU A 166 7.80 4.71 -11.15
CA LEU A 166 8.49 3.67 -10.39
C LEU A 166 10.02 3.81 -10.54
N PRO A 167 10.77 3.62 -9.43
CA PRO A 167 12.22 3.81 -9.39
C PRO A 167 12.98 3.24 -10.58
N ALA A 168 13.94 4.02 -11.09
CA ALA A 168 14.70 3.66 -12.30
C ALA A 168 15.55 2.38 -12.16
N PHE A 169 15.77 1.89 -10.94
CA PHE A 169 16.50 0.63 -10.71
C PHE A 169 15.69 -0.62 -11.07
N PHE A 170 14.36 -0.50 -11.24
CA PHE A 170 13.54 -1.64 -11.67
C PHE A 170 13.87 -2.05 -13.11
N ASN A 171 14.04 -3.35 -13.33
CA ASN A 171 14.11 -3.88 -14.69
C ASN A 171 12.70 -3.93 -15.30
N ARG A 172 12.31 -2.85 -15.98
CA ARG A 172 10.96 -2.69 -16.59
C ARG A 172 10.57 -3.78 -17.58
N LYS A 173 11.55 -4.49 -18.15
CA LYS A 173 11.34 -5.59 -19.10
C LYS A 173 11.28 -6.96 -18.41
N SER A 174 11.55 -7.01 -17.11
CA SER A 174 11.47 -8.26 -16.36
C SER A 174 10.03 -8.73 -16.22
N PRO A 175 9.80 -10.04 -16.19
CA PRO A 175 8.49 -10.59 -15.84
C PRO A 175 7.96 -10.08 -14.50
N ASP A 176 8.86 -9.93 -13.51
CA ASP A 176 8.53 -9.51 -12.15
C ASP A 176 8.03 -8.07 -12.10
N PHE A 177 8.56 -7.18 -12.95
CA PHE A 177 8.02 -5.83 -13.09
C PHE A 177 6.61 -5.81 -13.69
N GLN A 178 6.31 -6.66 -14.67
CA GLN A 178 4.92 -6.78 -15.16
C GLN A 178 4.00 -7.34 -14.07
N ALA A 179 4.51 -8.22 -13.19
CA ALA A 179 3.76 -8.67 -12.01
C ALA A 179 3.52 -7.54 -10.99
N VAL A 180 4.46 -6.58 -10.83
CA VAL A 180 4.21 -5.34 -10.04
C VAL A 180 3.03 -4.57 -10.64
N LEU A 181 3.01 -4.38 -11.96
CA LEU A 181 1.88 -3.71 -12.63
C LEU A 181 0.57 -4.49 -12.44
N ALA A 182 0.60 -5.82 -12.54
CA ALA A 182 -0.58 -6.65 -12.31
C ALA A 182 -1.18 -6.44 -10.91
N GLY A 183 -0.34 -6.42 -9.86
CA GLY A 183 -0.78 -6.17 -8.49
C GLY A 183 -1.25 -4.74 -8.24
N LEU A 184 -0.62 -3.74 -8.88
CA LEU A 184 -1.05 -2.34 -8.86
C LEU A 184 -2.49 -2.19 -9.36
N TYR A 185 -2.77 -2.66 -10.57
CA TYR A 185 -4.12 -2.58 -11.14
C TYR A 185 -5.14 -3.36 -10.30
N GLN A 186 -4.74 -4.53 -9.82
CA GLN A 186 -5.63 -5.38 -9.04
C GLN A 186 -6.02 -4.78 -7.70
N TRP A 187 -5.11 -4.08 -7.04
CA TRP A 187 -5.38 -3.40 -5.79
C TRP A 187 -6.51 -2.35 -5.90
N TYR A 188 -6.65 -1.77 -7.09
CA TYR A 188 -7.74 -0.85 -7.45
C TYR A 188 -8.87 -1.52 -8.23
N ASP A 189 -9.00 -2.83 -8.12
CA ASP A 189 -10.09 -3.62 -8.66
C ASP A 189 -10.16 -3.66 -10.19
N ALA A 190 -9.15 -3.14 -10.91
CA ALA A 190 -9.06 -3.22 -12.37
C ALA A 190 -8.58 -4.61 -12.81
N LEU A 191 -9.48 -5.58 -12.68
CA LEU A 191 -9.19 -6.99 -12.93
C LEU A 191 -8.76 -7.24 -14.38
N HIS A 192 -9.33 -6.52 -15.36
CA HIS A 192 -8.94 -6.65 -16.77
C HIS A 192 -7.46 -6.32 -16.99
N MET A 193 -7.00 -5.16 -16.51
CA MET A 193 -5.60 -4.76 -16.66
C MET A 193 -4.68 -5.69 -15.87
N SER A 194 -5.06 -6.05 -14.64
CA SER A 194 -4.32 -7.03 -13.85
C SER A 194 -4.16 -8.37 -14.58
N HIS A 195 -5.23 -8.85 -15.21
CA HIS A 195 -5.22 -10.05 -16.03
C HIS A 195 -4.27 -9.92 -17.21
N GLU A 196 -4.33 -8.83 -17.99
CA GLU A 196 -3.44 -8.63 -19.14
C GLU A 196 -1.96 -8.68 -18.73
N PHE A 197 -1.59 -7.98 -17.66
CA PHE A 197 -0.21 -7.96 -17.18
C PHE A 197 0.24 -9.33 -16.65
N SER A 198 -0.54 -9.96 -15.77
CA SER A 198 -0.19 -11.28 -15.22
C SER A 198 -0.13 -12.38 -16.29
N GLN A 199 -1.10 -12.39 -17.21
CA GLN A 199 -1.18 -13.33 -18.34
C GLN A 199 0.01 -13.20 -19.30
N SER A 200 0.56 -11.99 -19.47
CA SER A 200 1.71 -11.75 -20.36
C SER A 200 3.01 -12.40 -19.87
N VAL A 201 3.08 -12.72 -18.58
CA VAL A 201 4.27 -13.28 -17.91
C VAL A 201 4.03 -14.64 -17.28
N GLN A 202 2.94 -15.30 -17.64
CA GLN A 202 2.58 -16.63 -17.15
C GLN A 202 3.76 -17.61 -17.21
N TYR A 203 3.94 -18.43 -16.18
CA TYR A 203 5.01 -19.41 -16.04
C TYR A 203 6.43 -18.83 -16.03
N THR A 204 6.61 -17.51 -15.99
CA THR A 204 7.92 -16.83 -15.94
C THR A 204 8.10 -16.05 -14.64
N GLY A 205 9.20 -15.31 -14.51
CA GLY A 205 9.51 -14.54 -13.30
C GLY A 205 10.02 -15.36 -12.13
N ARG A 206 10.50 -14.66 -11.12
CA ARG A 206 10.94 -15.23 -9.84
C ARG A 206 9.72 -15.53 -8.99
N HIS A 207 9.81 -16.65 -8.27
CA HIS A 207 8.73 -17.18 -7.41
C HIS A 207 7.32 -17.25 -8.04
N LYS A 208 7.22 -17.17 -9.38
CA LYS A 208 5.94 -17.13 -10.11
C LYS A 208 5.01 -15.99 -9.69
N ALA A 209 5.57 -14.80 -9.40
CA ALA A 209 4.78 -13.64 -8.95
C ALA A 209 3.61 -13.31 -9.89
N GLY A 210 3.83 -13.35 -11.21
CA GLY A 210 2.77 -13.16 -12.22
C GLY A 210 1.63 -14.18 -12.08
N ASP A 211 1.96 -15.47 -11.97
CA ASP A 211 0.98 -16.55 -11.79
C ASP A 211 0.22 -16.41 -10.45
N TYR A 212 0.87 -15.89 -9.40
CA TYR A 212 0.22 -15.63 -8.11
C TYR A 212 -0.81 -14.50 -8.26
N TRP A 213 -0.44 -13.34 -8.82
CA TRP A 213 -1.40 -12.28 -9.09
C TRP A 213 -2.56 -12.76 -9.98
N HIS A 214 -2.26 -13.58 -10.98
CA HIS A 214 -3.26 -14.24 -11.84
C HIS A 214 -4.25 -15.11 -11.04
N ALA A 215 -3.75 -15.89 -10.08
CA ALA A 215 -4.56 -16.72 -9.20
C ALA A 215 -5.49 -15.89 -8.31
N ILE A 216 -4.99 -14.79 -7.73
CA ILE A 216 -5.82 -13.85 -6.97
C ILE A 216 -6.84 -13.20 -7.91
N MET A 217 -6.47 -12.87 -9.14
CA MET A 217 -7.36 -12.20 -10.10
C MET A 217 -8.56 -13.08 -10.40
N HIS A 218 -8.32 -14.35 -10.77
CA HIS A 218 -9.39 -15.32 -10.99
C HIS A 218 -10.26 -15.57 -9.75
N ARG A 219 -9.67 -15.52 -8.54
CA ARG A 219 -10.44 -15.61 -7.29
C ARG A 219 -11.43 -14.44 -7.19
N ARG A 220 -11.00 -13.25 -7.60
CA ARG A 220 -11.75 -12.00 -7.47
C ARG A 220 -12.77 -11.78 -8.58
N GLU A 221 -12.63 -12.41 -9.75
CA GLU A 221 -13.70 -12.40 -10.76
C GLU A 221 -14.74 -13.52 -10.56
N GLY A 222 -14.51 -14.42 -9.59
CA GLY A 222 -15.39 -15.55 -9.30
C GLY A 222 -15.07 -16.84 -10.07
N ASP A 223 -14.01 -16.89 -10.89
CA ASP A 223 -13.51 -18.14 -11.49
C ASP A 223 -12.61 -18.90 -10.52
N TYR A 224 -13.25 -19.47 -9.50
CA TYR A 224 -12.58 -20.19 -8.41
C TYR A 224 -11.82 -21.44 -8.88
N SER A 225 -12.29 -22.11 -9.94
CA SER A 225 -11.61 -23.28 -10.48
C SER A 225 -10.27 -22.90 -11.12
N ASN A 226 -10.28 -21.80 -11.88
CA ASN A 226 -9.09 -21.29 -12.54
C ASN A 226 -8.13 -20.64 -11.54
N SER A 227 -8.64 -19.96 -10.51
CA SER A 227 -7.82 -19.51 -9.38
C SER A 227 -7.00 -20.65 -8.76
N LYS A 228 -7.66 -21.78 -8.45
CA LYS A 228 -6.95 -22.96 -7.91
C LYS A 228 -5.98 -23.57 -8.92
N TYR A 229 -6.26 -23.49 -10.22
CA TYR A 229 -5.31 -23.91 -11.26
C TYR A 229 -4.01 -23.11 -11.19
N TRP A 230 -4.11 -21.79 -11.12
CA TRP A 230 -2.94 -20.93 -11.00
C TRP A 230 -2.21 -21.09 -9.67
N PHE A 231 -2.92 -21.26 -8.55
CA PHE A 231 -2.26 -21.57 -7.27
C PHE A 231 -1.47 -22.88 -7.31
N ARG A 232 -1.99 -23.93 -7.97
CA ARG A 232 -1.22 -25.16 -8.19
C ARG A 232 0.04 -24.93 -9.04
N ASN A 233 -0.03 -24.02 -10.00
CA ASN A 233 1.10 -23.66 -10.85
C ASN A 233 2.16 -22.81 -10.11
N VAL A 234 1.73 -21.91 -9.20
CA VAL A 234 2.65 -21.22 -8.28
C VAL A 234 3.42 -22.24 -7.41
N GLY A 235 2.74 -23.29 -6.95
CA GLY A 235 3.37 -24.33 -6.14
C GLY A 235 3.75 -23.81 -4.76
N SER A 236 4.95 -24.11 -4.27
CA SER A 236 5.42 -23.60 -2.98
C SER A 236 5.85 -22.14 -3.12
N HIS A 237 5.31 -21.25 -2.27
CA HIS A 237 5.71 -19.85 -2.24
C HIS A 237 6.28 -19.44 -0.86
N PRO A 238 7.35 -18.61 -0.80
CA PRO A 238 7.95 -18.14 0.46
C PRO A 238 6.99 -17.40 1.39
N LEU A 239 5.92 -16.83 0.83
CA LEU A 239 4.89 -16.08 1.56
C LEU A 239 3.96 -16.96 2.42
N TYR A 240 3.77 -18.23 2.04
CA TYR A 240 2.74 -19.09 2.63
C TYR A 240 2.88 -19.30 4.14
N PRO A 241 4.08 -19.50 4.73
CA PRO A 241 4.23 -19.59 6.18
C PRO A 241 3.76 -18.33 6.91
N THR A 242 4.09 -17.14 6.38
CA THR A 242 3.67 -15.85 6.95
C THR A 242 2.16 -15.68 6.88
N LEU A 243 1.55 -15.97 5.72
CA LEU A 243 0.09 -15.90 5.57
C LEU A 243 -0.66 -16.90 6.42
N LYS A 244 -0.14 -18.13 6.54
CA LYS A 244 -0.71 -19.14 7.42
C LYS A 244 -0.73 -18.64 8.87
N LYS A 245 0.38 -18.08 9.35
CA LYS A 245 0.45 -17.53 10.72
C LYS A 245 -0.52 -16.36 10.91
N ALA A 246 -0.58 -15.43 9.95
CA ALA A 246 -1.52 -14.32 10.01
C ALA A 246 -2.99 -14.77 9.98
N ALA A 247 -3.30 -15.82 9.20
CA ALA A 247 -4.63 -16.42 9.15
C ALA A 247 -5.01 -17.10 10.47
N GLU A 248 -4.08 -17.82 11.09
CA GLU A 248 -4.26 -18.44 12.41
C GLU A 248 -4.50 -17.39 13.50
N ASP A 249 -3.67 -16.34 13.56
CA ASP A 249 -3.79 -15.28 14.56
C ASP A 249 -5.12 -14.51 14.40
N LEU A 250 -5.51 -14.19 13.17
CA LEU A 250 -6.82 -13.58 12.90
C LEU A 250 -7.98 -14.51 13.26
N ALA A 251 -7.82 -15.83 13.08
CA ALA A 251 -8.83 -16.81 13.43
C ALA A 251 -8.99 -16.95 14.94
N GLU A 252 -7.91 -16.93 15.72
CA GLU A 252 -7.93 -16.97 17.20
C GLU A 252 -8.72 -15.82 17.81
N HIS A 253 -8.70 -14.65 17.16
CA HIS A 253 -9.47 -13.47 17.58
C HIS A 253 -10.88 -13.43 16.97
N SER A 254 -11.28 -14.49 16.26
CA SER A 254 -12.61 -14.64 15.66
C SER A 254 -13.41 -15.76 16.34
N ALA A 255 -14.73 -15.73 16.24
CA ALA A 255 -15.59 -16.84 16.64
C ALA A 255 -15.81 -17.88 15.52
N LEU A 256 -15.04 -17.79 14.42
CA LEU A 256 -15.25 -18.59 13.22
C LEU A 256 -14.57 -19.96 13.32
N GLN A 257 -15.23 -20.99 12.80
CA GLN A 257 -14.62 -22.31 12.61
C GLN A 257 -13.99 -22.37 11.22
N LEU A 258 -12.68 -22.11 11.16
CA LEU A 258 -11.93 -22.02 9.91
C LEU A 258 -11.04 -23.25 9.71
N PRO A 259 -10.90 -23.75 8.47
CA PRO A 259 -9.92 -24.79 8.18
C PRO A 259 -8.49 -24.25 8.30
N ALA A 260 -7.51 -25.15 8.37
CA ALA A 260 -6.11 -24.77 8.26
C ALA A 260 -5.87 -24.03 6.92
N TRP A 261 -5.16 -22.91 6.99
CA TRP A 261 -4.94 -22.07 5.81
C TRP A 261 -4.08 -22.80 4.77
N SER A 262 -4.56 -22.75 3.52
CA SER A 262 -3.84 -23.04 2.29
C SER A 262 -4.48 -22.21 1.17
N PRO A 263 -3.79 -21.97 0.04
CA PRO A 263 -4.36 -21.19 -1.05
C PRO A 263 -5.71 -21.74 -1.54
N GLU A 264 -5.82 -23.06 -1.71
CA GLU A 264 -7.06 -23.69 -2.19
C GLU A 264 -8.19 -23.59 -1.17
N GLN A 265 -7.90 -23.79 0.12
CA GLN A 265 -8.90 -23.63 1.19
C GLN A 265 -9.33 -22.17 1.32
N PHE A 266 -8.42 -21.23 1.08
CA PHE A 266 -8.75 -19.81 1.11
C PHE A 266 -9.64 -19.42 -0.08
N VAL A 267 -9.39 -19.96 -1.27
CA VAL A 267 -10.30 -19.84 -2.41
C VAL A 267 -11.70 -20.37 -2.08
N ASP A 268 -11.79 -21.56 -1.46
CA ASP A 268 -13.07 -22.16 -1.04
C ASP A 268 -13.78 -21.36 0.07
N LEU A 269 -13.04 -20.62 0.89
CA LEU A 269 -13.61 -19.70 1.87
C LEU A 269 -14.21 -18.47 1.17
N CYS A 270 -13.47 -17.85 0.24
CA CYS A 270 -13.96 -16.72 -0.55
C CYS A 270 -15.24 -17.09 -1.30
N SER A 271 -15.28 -18.24 -1.96
CA SER A 271 -16.43 -18.67 -2.77
C SER A 271 -17.72 -18.95 -2.00
N ARG A 272 -17.63 -19.07 -0.67
CA ARG A 272 -18.77 -19.33 0.21
C ARG A 272 -19.07 -18.17 1.16
N SER A 273 -18.27 -17.10 1.11
CA SER A 273 -18.41 -15.96 1.99
C SER A 273 -19.54 -15.06 1.48
N GLU A 274 -20.64 -15.01 2.21
CA GLU A 274 -21.75 -14.10 1.88
C GLU A 274 -21.35 -12.64 2.17
N PRO A 275 -21.77 -11.67 1.34
CA PRO A 275 -21.52 -10.25 1.59
C PRO A 275 -21.99 -9.80 2.98
N GLY A 276 -21.14 -9.10 3.73
CA GLY A 276 -21.41 -8.62 5.09
C GLY A 276 -21.22 -9.66 6.19
N SER A 277 -21.01 -10.93 5.84
CA SER A 277 -20.76 -12.00 6.83
C SER A 277 -19.41 -11.83 7.52
N ASP A 278 -19.26 -12.45 8.70
CA ASP A 278 -17.97 -12.45 9.39
C ASP A 278 -16.90 -13.24 8.62
N HIS A 279 -17.29 -14.23 7.82
CA HIS A 279 -16.40 -14.92 6.89
C HIS A 279 -15.88 -13.98 5.80
N GLU A 280 -16.73 -13.13 5.22
CA GLU A 280 -16.32 -12.14 4.22
C GLU A 280 -15.38 -11.09 4.83
N LYS A 281 -15.70 -10.57 6.03
CA LYS A 281 -14.81 -9.63 6.75
C LYS A 281 -13.45 -10.26 7.04
N TYR A 282 -13.43 -11.50 7.52
CA TYR A 282 -12.19 -12.25 7.74
C TYR A 282 -11.42 -12.43 6.42
N ALA A 283 -12.08 -12.90 5.37
CA ALA A 283 -11.46 -13.18 4.08
C ALA A 283 -10.89 -11.91 3.44
N ARG A 284 -11.57 -10.76 3.56
CA ARG A 284 -11.06 -9.47 3.08
C ARG A 284 -9.78 -9.04 3.80
N ARG A 285 -9.65 -9.32 5.11
CA ARG A 285 -8.41 -9.05 5.87
C ARG A 285 -7.26 -9.93 5.37
N ILE A 286 -7.51 -11.23 5.21
CA ILE A 286 -6.49 -12.16 4.67
C ILE A 286 -6.10 -11.79 3.25
N GLN A 287 -7.06 -11.45 2.40
CA GLN A 287 -6.80 -11.00 1.03
C GLN A 287 -5.95 -9.72 1.02
N ALA A 288 -6.26 -8.75 1.88
CA ALA A 288 -5.50 -7.51 1.97
C ALA A 288 -4.05 -7.78 2.39
N LEU A 289 -3.84 -8.62 3.42
CA LEU A 289 -2.51 -9.05 3.85
C LEU A 289 -1.76 -9.79 2.73
N GLU A 290 -2.42 -10.73 2.05
CA GLU A 290 -1.86 -11.47 0.92
C GLU A 290 -1.39 -10.54 -0.19
N MET A 291 -2.21 -9.58 -0.60
CA MET A 291 -1.87 -8.66 -1.68
C MET A 291 -0.70 -7.74 -1.29
N VAL A 292 -0.68 -7.20 -0.07
CA VAL A 292 0.41 -6.30 0.38
C VAL A 292 1.73 -7.05 0.47
N LEU A 293 1.72 -8.22 1.12
CA LEU A 293 2.94 -9.02 1.27
C LEU A 293 3.43 -9.57 -0.06
N LEU A 294 2.50 -9.97 -0.96
CA LEU A 294 2.86 -10.38 -2.32
C LEU A 294 3.46 -9.21 -3.10
N MET A 295 2.92 -8.00 -2.98
CA MET A 295 3.47 -6.82 -3.63
C MET A 295 4.89 -6.54 -3.16
N ARG A 296 5.13 -6.58 -1.85
CA ARG A 296 6.48 -6.47 -1.29
C ARG A 296 7.44 -7.49 -1.90
N HIS A 297 7.07 -8.78 -1.88
CA HIS A 297 7.88 -9.84 -2.49
C HIS A 297 8.11 -9.60 -4.00
N THR A 298 7.09 -9.14 -4.72
CA THR A 298 7.16 -8.85 -6.16
C THR A 298 8.11 -7.69 -6.45
N LEU A 299 8.15 -6.67 -5.57
CA LEU A 299 9.09 -5.55 -5.67
C LEU A 299 10.52 -6.01 -5.44
N ASP A 300 10.78 -6.80 -4.39
CA ASP A 300 12.08 -7.43 -4.16
C ASP A 300 12.48 -8.29 -5.39
N ASP A 301 11.51 -8.96 -6.01
CA ASP A 301 11.71 -9.74 -7.23
C ASP A 301 11.89 -8.93 -8.52
N ALA A 302 11.56 -7.64 -8.52
CA ALA A 302 11.76 -6.76 -9.68
C ALA A 302 13.07 -5.94 -9.59
N THR A 303 13.72 -5.91 -8.41
CA THR A 303 14.96 -5.14 -8.16
C THR A 303 16.26 -5.91 -8.39
N LEU A 304 16.24 -7.25 -8.30
CA LEU A 304 17.41 -8.13 -8.55
C LEU A 304 17.39 -8.66 -9.99
#